data_AF-A0A3N4KNS2-F1
#
_entry.id   AF-A0A3N4KNS2-F1
#
_cell.length_a   1.000
_cell.length_b   1.000
_cell.length_c   1.000
_cell.angle_alpha   90.00
_cell.angle_beta   90.00
_cell.angle_gamma   90.00
#
_symmetry.space_group_name_H-M   'P 1'
#
loop_
_entity.id
_entity.type
_entity.pdbx_description
1 polymer ?
#
loop_
_entity_poly.entity_id
_entity_poly.type
_entity_poly.pdbx_seq_one_letter_code
_entity_poly.pdbx_strand_id
1 'polypeptide(L)'
;MELIGYVTYVAIRQDAQDPDFANMLRAVGSVQQQQTIPDPARNVALNSKSSNDLRTLSRRSMFDSRQASETETTNAGGNRTMADTSTILQILSLRDEKGWSPERIEKEFKLAPGFLKRLGTKVAKP
;
A
#
# COMPACT_ATOMS: atom_id res chain seq x y z
N MET A 1 4.84 33.90 27.01
CA MET A 1 5.60 32.66 26.86
C MET A 1 5.15 31.95 25.57
N GLU A 2 5.36 32.57 24.40
CA GLU A 2 4.84 32.06 23.11
C GLU A 2 5.72 32.46 21.89
N LEU A 3 7.00 32.80 22.08
CA LEU A 3 7.87 33.23 20.97
C LEU A 3 8.73 32.10 20.38
N ILE A 4 8.88 30.97 21.08
CA ILE A 4 9.76 29.88 20.63
C ILE A 4 9.07 29.02 19.55
N GLY A 5 7.76 28.80 19.65
CA GLY A 5 7.01 27.98 18.69
C GLY A 5 6.84 28.61 17.30
N TYR A 6 6.82 29.95 17.23
CA TYR A 6 6.67 30.65 15.95
C TYR A 6 7.98 30.63 15.16
N VAL A 7 9.12 30.82 15.84
CA VAL A 7 10.45 30.83 15.22
C VAL A 7 10.82 29.44 14.69
N THR A 8 10.50 28.37 15.43
CA THR A 8 10.76 27.00 14.97
C THR A 8 9.90 26.62 13.77
N TYR A 9 8.63 27.01 13.73
CA TYR A 9 7.75 26.73 12.60
C TYR A 9 8.22 27.43 11.31
N VAL A 10 8.67 28.68 11.41
CA VAL A 10 9.20 29.45 10.27
C VAL A 10 10.50 28.83 9.75
N ALA A 11 11.42 28.46 10.65
CA ALA A 11 12.67 27.80 10.27
C ALA A 11 12.43 26.45 9.57
N ILE A 12 11.51 25.63 10.09
CA ILE A 12 11.14 24.34 9.45
C ILE A 12 10.54 24.56 8.06
N ARG A 13 9.68 25.57 7.88
CA ARG A 13 9.13 25.89 6.56
C ARG A 13 10.20 26.36 5.58
N GLN A 14 11.21 27.08 6.07
CA GLN A 14 12.28 27.62 5.25
C GLN A 14 13.25 26.53 4.81
N ASP A 15 13.64 25.60 5.71
CA ASP A 15 14.43 24.41 5.37
C ASP A 15 13.68 23.49 4.41
N ALA A 16 12.36 23.33 4.59
CA ALA A 16 11.53 22.52 3.68
C ALA A 16 11.43 23.11 2.25
N GLN A 17 11.76 24.40 2.08
CA GLN A 17 11.82 25.08 0.79
C GLN A 17 13.25 25.16 0.23
N ASP A 18 14.26 24.74 1.00
CA ASP A 18 15.66 24.79 0.60
C ASP A 18 15.98 23.69 -0.43
N PRO A 19 16.47 24.03 -1.64
CA PRO A 19 16.89 23.06 -2.64
C PRO A 19 18.03 22.14 -2.16
N ASP A 20 18.92 22.61 -1.29
CA ASP A 20 20.03 21.81 -0.76
C ASP A 20 19.54 20.79 0.27
N PHE A 21 18.57 21.16 1.11
CA PHE A 21 17.89 20.21 2.01
C PHE A 21 17.20 19.09 1.20
N ALA A 22 16.55 19.44 0.09
CA ALA A 22 15.96 18.47 -0.83
C ALA A 22 17.00 17.55 -1.50
N ASN A 23 18.20 18.07 -1.82
CA ASN A 23 19.30 17.28 -2.36
C ASN A 23 19.89 16.32 -1.31
N MET A 24 20.00 16.75 -0.04
CA MET A 24 20.44 15.89 1.07
C MET A 24 19.46 14.73 1.31
N LEU A 25 18.16 15.01 1.33
CA LEU A 25 17.12 13.97 1.44
C LEU A 25 17.17 12.96 0.28
N ARG A 26 17.54 13.42 -0.92
CA ARG A 26 17.75 12.54 -2.08
C ARG A 26 18.98 11.65 -1.91
N ALA A 27 20.06 12.16 -1.31
CA ALA A 27 21.29 11.41 -1.07
C ALA A 27 21.13 10.35 0.04
N VAL A 28 20.33 10.64 1.08
CA VAL A 28 20.07 9.71 2.20
C VAL A 28 19.06 8.60 1.83
N GLY A 29 18.37 8.72 0.69
CA GLY A 29 17.47 7.69 0.16
C GLY A 29 16.11 7.59 0.88
N SER A 30 15.83 8.50 1.81
CA SER A 30 14.60 8.54 2.62
C SER A 30 13.39 9.15 1.89
N VAL A 31 13.59 9.79 0.73
CA VAL A 31 12.51 10.26 -0.14
C VAL A 31 12.40 9.34 -1.36
N GLN A 32 11.51 8.35 -1.28
CA GLN A 32 10.91 7.76 -2.47
C GLN A 32 10.06 8.85 -3.14
N GLN A 33 10.67 9.63 -4.03
CA GLN A 33 10.04 10.54 -5.00
C GLN A 33 8.56 10.91 -4.75
N GLN A 34 8.23 11.51 -3.61
CA GLN A 34 7.08 12.41 -3.53
C GLN A 34 7.58 13.75 -4.05
N GLN A 35 7.89 13.79 -5.35
CA GLN A 35 8.24 15.03 -6.01
C GLN A 35 7.00 15.92 -5.94
N THR A 36 7.13 17.08 -5.31
CA THR A 36 6.30 18.26 -5.56
C THR A 36 6.52 18.67 -7.00
N ILE A 37 5.90 17.94 -7.93
CA ILE A 37 5.92 18.22 -9.35
C ILE A 37 4.90 19.34 -9.58
N PRO A 38 5.30 20.54 -10.06
CA PRO A 38 4.33 21.51 -10.55
C PRO A 38 3.54 20.84 -11.69
N ASP A 39 2.22 20.97 -11.64
CA ASP A 39 1.23 20.22 -12.43
C ASP A 39 1.50 20.00 -13.94
N PRO A 40 2.25 20.81 -14.72
CA PRO A 40 2.54 20.45 -16.11
C PRO A 40 3.55 19.30 -16.29
N ALA A 41 4.48 19.07 -15.36
CA ALA A 41 5.51 18.03 -15.51
C ALA A 41 5.02 16.62 -15.16
N ARG A 42 3.84 16.51 -14.52
CA ARG A 42 3.15 15.23 -14.32
C ARG A 42 2.85 14.58 -15.67
N ASN A 43 2.51 15.38 -16.68
CA ASN A 43 2.27 14.86 -18.02
C ASN A 43 3.55 14.42 -18.72
N VAL A 44 4.68 15.12 -18.53
CA VAL A 44 5.96 14.90 -19.26
C VAL A 44 6.67 13.60 -18.86
N ALA A 45 6.51 13.14 -17.61
CA ALA A 45 7.03 11.83 -17.18
C ALA A 45 6.05 10.68 -17.44
N LEU A 46 4.78 10.99 -17.75
CA LEU A 46 3.78 9.99 -18.13
C LEU A 46 3.86 9.68 -19.63
N ASN A 47 4.03 10.68 -20.48
CA ASN A 47 4.16 10.50 -21.93
C ASN A 47 5.55 9.98 -22.37
N SER A 48 6.55 9.95 -21.49
CA SER A 48 7.81 9.21 -21.69
C SER A 48 7.75 7.75 -21.20
N LYS A 49 6.70 7.37 -20.47
CA LYS A 49 6.48 6.01 -19.95
C LYS A 49 5.65 5.23 -20.96
N SER A 50 6.00 3.96 -21.19
CA SER A 50 5.19 3.11 -22.06
C SER A 50 3.76 3.03 -21.52
N SER A 51 2.77 2.82 -22.38
CA SER A 51 1.37 2.64 -21.93
C SER A 51 1.23 1.56 -20.85
N ASN A 52 2.16 0.59 -20.78
CA ASN A 52 2.21 -0.44 -19.75
C ASN A 52 2.71 0.07 -18.39
N ASP A 53 3.71 0.94 -18.37
CA ASP A 53 4.23 1.53 -17.13
C ASP A 53 3.17 2.42 -16.48
N LEU A 54 2.44 3.17 -17.30
CA LEU A 54 1.31 3.99 -16.85
C LEU A 54 0.20 3.15 -16.24
N ARG A 55 -0.17 2.06 -16.91
CA ARG A 55 -1.17 1.10 -16.41
C ARG A 55 -0.71 0.46 -15.10
N THR A 56 0.56 0.12 -14.99
CA THR A 56 1.12 -0.46 -13.76
C THR A 56 1.07 0.53 -12.60
N LEU A 57 1.47 1.78 -12.82
CA LEU A 57 1.42 2.82 -11.79
C LEU A 57 -0.02 3.14 -11.36
N SER A 58 -0.95 3.25 -12.31
CA SER A 58 -2.37 3.46 -12.01
C SER A 58 -2.98 2.29 -11.24
N ARG A 59 -2.60 1.04 -11.57
CA ARG A 59 -3.03 -0.13 -10.79
C ARG A 59 -2.46 -0.11 -9.37
N ARG A 60 -1.19 0.25 -9.19
CA ARG A 60 -0.58 0.37 -7.86
C ARG A 60 -1.33 1.38 -6.99
N SER A 61 -1.58 2.58 -7.50
CA SER A 61 -2.32 3.59 -6.73
C SER A 61 -3.75 3.15 -6.36
N MET A 62 -4.40 2.37 -7.23
CA MET A 62 -5.72 1.78 -6.95
C MET A 62 -5.65 0.72 -5.83
N PHE A 63 -4.59 -0.10 -5.80
CA PHE A 63 -4.39 -1.08 -4.72
C PHE A 63 -4.11 -0.41 -3.39
N ASP A 64 -3.26 0.63 -3.36
CA ASP A 64 -2.93 1.36 -2.13
C ASP A 64 -4.19 2.01 -1.53
N SER A 65 -4.99 2.66 -2.38
CA SER A 65 -6.25 3.30 -1.96
C SER A 65 -7.25 2.28 -1.41
N ARG A 66 -7.34 1.10 -2.06
CA ARG A 66 -8.20 0.00 -1.60
C ARG A 66 -7.73 -0.56 -0.27
N GLN A 67 -6.44 -0.77 -0.08
CA GLN A 67 -5.87 -1.25 1.17
C GLN A 67 -6.17 -0.28 2.32
N ALA A 68 -5.99 1.04 2.10
CA ALA A 68 -6.32 2.06 3.10
C ALA A 68 -7.79 1.97 3.53
N SER A 69 -8.72 1.92 2.57
CA SER A 69 -10.16 1.78 2.87
C SER A 69 -10.51 0.48 3.60
N GLU A 70 -9.76 -0.60 3.35
CA GLU A 70 -9.97 -1.89 3.99
C GLU A 70 -9.46 -1.88 5.43
N THR A 71 -8.36 -1.19 5.72
CA THR A 71 -7.88 -1.01 7.10
C THR A 71 -8.87 -0.21 7.95
N GLU A 72 -9.55 0.78 7.36
CA GLU A 72 -10.58 1.56 8.04
C GLU A 72 -11.84 0.72 8.34
N THR A 73 -12.28 -0.08 7.37
CA THR A 73 -13.51 -0.90 7.49
C THR A 73 -13.33 -2.16 8.33
N THR A 74 -12.13 -2.77 8.33
CA THR A 74 -11.83 -3.94 9.18
C THR A 74 -11.84 -3.58 10.67
N ASN A 75 -11.41 -2.36 11.01
CA ASN A 75 -11.55 -1.83 12.37
C ASN A 75 -13.03 -1.67 12.79
N ALA A 76 -13.94 -1.49 11.83
CA ALA A 76 -15.38 -1.45 12.04
C ALA A 76 -16.08 -2.83 12.00
N GLY A 77 -15.30 -3.93 11.98
CA GLY A 77 -15.83 -5.30 11.96
C GLY A 77 -16.17 -5.84 10.57
N GLY A 78 -15.74 -5.17 9.51
CA GLY A 78 -15.87 -5.65 8.13
C GLY A 78 -14.97 -6.86 7.82
N ASN A 79 -15.41 -7.66 6.84
CA ASN A 79 -14.60 -8.75 6.31
C ASN A 79 -13.52 -8.21 5.34
N ARG A 80 -12.28 -8.69 5.48
CA ARG A 80 -11.16 -8.29 4.62
C ARG A 80 -11.21 -9.01 3.27
N THR A 81 -11.01 -8.27 2.18
CA THR A 81 -10.91 -8.79 0.81
C THR A 81 -9.47 -9.04 0.36
N MET A 82 -8.49 -8.58 1.14
CA MET A 82 -7.06 -8.72 0.93
C MET A 82 -6.41 -9.47 2.09
N ALA A 83 -5.34 -10.22 1.80
CA ALA A 83 -4.57 -10.94 2.79
C ALA A 83 -3.08 -10.91 2.46
N ASP A 84 -2.25 -10.83 3.49
CA ASP A 84 -0.79 -10.86 3.35
C ASP A 84 -0.29 -12.26 2.97
N THR A 85 0.94 -12.32 2.46
CA THR A 85 1.59 -13.59 2.07
C THR A 85 1.68 -14.57 3.23
N SER A 86 2.00 -14.10 4.44
CA SER A 86 2.04 -14.92 5.65
C SER A 86 0.67 -15.52 6.00
N THR A 87 -0.38 -14.72 5.88
CA THR A 87 -1.76 -15.17 6.09
C THR A 87 -2.15 -16.22 5.04
N ILE A 88 -1.80 -15.99 3.77
CA ILE A 88 -2.06 -16.95 2.68
C ILE A 88 -1.36 -18.27 2.97
N LEU A 89 -0.10 -18.26 3.37
CA LEU A 89 0.64 -19.48 3.73
C LEU A 89 -0.04 -20.23 4.88
N GLN A 90 -0.48 -19.52 5.91
CA GLN A 90 -1.20 -20.12 7.03
C GLN A 90 -2.55 -20.73 6.59
N ILE A 91 -3.30 -20.03 5.74
CA ILE A 91 -4.53 -20.54 5.12
C ILE A 91 -4.25 -21.82 4.35
N LEU A 92 -3.18 -21.86 3.55
CA LEU A 92 -2.80 -23.03 2.77
C LEU A 92 -2.45 -24.22 3.66
N SER A 93 -1.67 -24.04 4.73
CA SER A 93 -1.39 -25.10 5.70
C SER A 93 -2.66 -25.61 6.38
N LEU A 94 -3.57 -24.72 6.80
CA LEU A 94 -4.84 -25.12 7.44
C LEU A 94 -5.76 -25.87 6.47
N ARG A 95 -5.81 -25.46 5.21
CA ARG A 95 -6.62 -26.09 4.17
C ARG A 95 -6.04 -27.45 3.75
N ASP A 96 -4.74 -27.48 3.43
CA ASP A 96 -4.13 -28.61 2.72
C ASP A 96 -3.53 -29.67 3.67
N GLU A 97 -3.13 -29.28 4.88
CA GLU A 97 -2.61 -30.22 5.90
C GLU A 97 -3.68 -30.61 6.91
N LYS A 98 -4.46 -29.63 7.41
CA LYS A 98 -5.48 -29.89 8.44
C LYS A 98 -6.87 -30.16 7.88
N GLY A 99 -7.09 -29.97 6.58
CA GLY A 99 -8.37 -30.25 5.91
C GLY A 99 -9.53 -29.38 6.39
N TRP A 100 -9.27 -28.15 6.85
CA TRP A 100 -10.33 -27.26 7.32
C TRP A 100 -11.25 -26.83 6.17
N SER A 101 -12.55 -26.70 6.47
CA SER A 101 -13.52 -26.21 5.48
C SER A 101 -13.24 -24.75 5.12
N PRO A 102 -13.49 -24.34 3.87
CA PRO A 102 -13.17 -23.01 3.42
C PRO A 102 -13.94 -21.92 4.19
N GLU A 103 -15.20 -22.18 4.53
CA GLU A 103 -16.05 -21.25 5.28
C GLU A 103 -15.52 -21.02 6.70
N ARG A 104 -14.99 -22.08 7.32
CA ARG A 104 -14.38 -22.00 8.65
C ARG A 104 -13.13 -21.14 8.62
N ILE A 105 -12.27 -21.34 7.62
CA ILE A 105 -11.06 -20.54 7.43
C ILE A 105 -11.44 -19.08 7.18
N GLU A 106 -12.41 -18.81 6.30
CA GLU A 106 -12.87 -17.44 6.03
C GLU A 106 -13.36 -16.74 7.29
N LYS A 107 -14.14 -17.43 8.13
CA LYS A 107 -14.62 -16.88 9.40
C LYS A 107 -13.48 -16.60 10.39
N GLU A 108 -12.55 -17.53 10.54
CA GLU A 108 -11.42 -17.41 11.48
C GLU A 108 -10.54 -16.20 11.14
N PHE A 109 -10.25 -16.02 9.86
CA PHE A 109 -9.40 -14.95 9.37
C PHE A 109 -10.17 -13.67 9.01
N LYS A 110 -11.48 -13.61 9.33
CA LYS A 110 -12.40 -12.50 8.97
C LYS A 110 -12.31 -12.13 7.48
N LEU A 111 -12.15 -13.12 6.61
CA LEU A 111 -12.05 -12.94 5.17
C LEU A 111 -13.44 -12.78 4.55
N ALA A 112 -13.50 -12.09 3.43
CA ALA A 112 -14.70 -12.00 2.62
C ALA A 112 -15.14 -13.39 2.13
N PRO A 113 -16.46 -13.65 2.05
CA PRO A 113 -16.96 -14.93 1.59
C PRO A 113 -16.48 -15.22 0.16
N GLY A 114 -15.99 -16.44 -0.08
CA GLY A 114 -15.44 -16.85 -1.38
C GLY A 114 -14.01 -16.38 -1.64
N PHE A 115 -13.32 -15.83 -0.64
CA PHE A 115 -11.88 -15.56 -0.72
C PHE A 115 -11.09 -16.84 -1.03
N LEU A 116 -11.39 -17.95 -0.35
CA LEU A 116 -10.69 -19.21 -0.60
C LEU A 116 -11.04 -19.82 -1.96
N LYS A 117 -12.25 -19.58 -2.46
CA LYS A 117 -12.63 -19.95 -3.84
C LYS A 117 -11.78 -19.21 -4.87
N ARG A 118 -11.48 -17.92 -4.62
CA ARG A 118 -10.58 -17.12 -5.47
C ARG A 118 -9.12 -17.55 -5.38
N LEU A 119 -8.68 -18.03 -4.21
CA LEU A 119 -7.35 -18.58 -4.01
C LEU A 119 -7.11 -19.85 -4.85
N GLY A 120 -8.19 -20.55 -5.21
CA GLY A 120 -8.16 -21.72 -6.06
C GLY A 120 -7.95 -23.02 -5.28
N THR A 121 -7.91 -24.13 -6.01
CA THR A 121 -7.74 -25.47 -5.44
C THR A 121 -6.28 -25.79 -5.19
N LYS A 122 -6.03 -26.85 -4.41
CA LYS A 122 -4.67 -27.37 -4.19
C LYS A 122 -4.04 -27.74 -5.53
N VAL A 123 -2.89 -27.14 -5.83
CA VAL A 123 -2.09 -27.48 -7.01
C VAL A 123 -1.38 -28.81 -6.70
N ALA A 124 -1.51 -29.79 -7.58
CA ALA A 124 -0.78 -31.05 -7.45
C ALA A 124 0.73 -30.76 -7.52
N LYS A 125 1.53 -31.51 -6.75
CA LYS A 125 2.98 -31.42 -6.84
C LYS A 125 3.39 -31.78 -8.28
N PRO A 126 4.26 -30.99 -8.94
CA PRO A 126 4.74 -31.32 -10.28
C PRO A 126 5.46 -32.67 -10.31
#